data_AF-A0A843YI95-F1
#
_entry.id   AF-A0A843YI95-F1
#
_cell.length_a   1.000
_cell.length_b   1.000
_cell.length_c   1.000
_cell.angle_alpha   90.00
_cell.angle_beta   90.00
_cell.angle_gamma   90.00
#
_symmetry.space_group_name_H-M   'P 1'
#
loop_
_entity.id
_entity.type
_entity.pdbx_description
1 polymer ?
#
loop_
_entity_poly.entity_id
_entity_poly.type
_entity_poly.pdbx_seq_one_letter_code
_entity_poly.pdbx_strand_id
1 'polypeptide(L)'
;DRVQGLLKGGIDLFVAAGLLAFQRKRPTLGEIYRIAASGGNKQKEYFARGHEVDNRAAKLIFTRLASTNNDTLTSYVSLLMTSGLDQWQNPAIDEATAVSDFDFRTIRKKPFSVYLVVQPLMVKPLAPLIRLFFSDLLSAMQEKDPGPDEPWPVMIMLDEFNRLGKMPIVVESIETLRTYRGHLAVVTQTIPALDEIYG
;
A
#
# COMPACT_ATOMS: atom_id res chain seq x y z
N ASP A 1 1.33 25.71 -2.84
CA ASP A 1 1.76 25.85 -1.43
C ASP A 1 0.87 25.12 -0.43
N ARG A 2 -0.43 25.46 -0.28
CA ARG A 2 -1.31 24.83 0.72
C ARG A 2 -1.52 23.31 0.53
N VAL A 3 -1.69 22.85 -0.71
CA VAL A 3 -1.87 21.42 -1.04
C VAL A 3 -0.60 20.61 -0.75
N GLN A 4 0.58 21.15 -1.06
CA GLN A 4 1.86 20.52 -0.73
C GLN A 4 2.07 20.41 0.79
N GLY A 5 1.66 21.42 1.56
CA GLY A 5 1.70 21.37 3.03
C GLY A 5 0.80 20.29 3.64
N LEU A 6 -0.41 20.11 3.07
CA LEU A 6 -1.32 19.02 3.44
C LEU A 6 -0.74 17.65 3.12
N LEU A 7 -0.17 17.50 1.92
CA LEU A 7 0.49 16.27 1.48
C LEU A 7 1.63 15.87 2.40
N LYS A 8 2.50 16.83 2.72
CA LYS A 8 3.61 16.61 3.65
C LYS A 8 3.13 16.18 5.04
N GLY A 9 2.08 16.80 5.57
CA GLY A 9 1.52 16.44 6.88
C GLY A 9 0.92 15.03 6.92
N GLY A 10 0.23 14.61 5.85
CA GLY A 10 -0.29 13.24 5.71
C GLY A 10 0.84 12.20 5.62
N ILE A 11 1.89 12.49 4.85
CA ILE A 11 3.08 11.64 4.73
C ILE A 11 3.82 11.53 6.07
N ASP A 12 4.06 12.65 6.75
CA ASP A 12 4.70 12.68 8.07
C ASP A 12 3.93 11.79 9.05
N LEU A 13 2.59 11.91 9.09
CA LEU A 13 1.73 11.07 9.92
C LEU A 13 1.87 9.59 9.57
N PHE A 14 1.83 9.23 8.28
CA PHE A 14 1.99 7.84 7.83
C PHE A 14 3.35 7.26 8.26
N VAL A 15 4.44 8.01 8.07
CA VAL A 15 5.79 7.58 8.44
C VAL A 15 5.92 7.40 9.96
N ALA A 16 5.45 8.36 10.76
CA ALA A 16 5.50 8.26 12.21
C ALA A 16 4.65 7.10 12.74
N ALA A 17 3.46 6.90 12.19
CA ALA A 17 2.60 5.76 12.50
C ALA A 17 3.25 4.43 12.11
N GLY A 18 3.89 4.36 10.95
CA GLY A 18 4.65 3.19 10.49
C GLY A 18 5.79 2.83 11.44
N LEU A 19 6.62 3.81 11.83
CA LEU A 19 7.72 3.59 12.76
C LEU A 19 7.23 3.08 14.13
N LEU A 20 6.12 3.61 14.63
CA LEU A 20 5.50 3.13 15.87
C LEU A 20 4.91 1.71 15.69
N ALA A 21 4.29 1.41 14.54
CA ALA A 21 3.78 0.08 14.22
C ALA A 21 4.91 -0.98 14.20
N PHE A 22 6.08 -0.63 13.65
CA PHE A 22 7.30 -1.47 13.72
C PHE A 22 7.76 -1.69 15.16
N GLN A 23 7.82 -0.64 15.99
CA GLN A 23 8.18 -0.75 17.40
C GLN A 23 7.22 -1.67 18.17
N ARG A 24 5.91 -1.58 17.87
CA ARG A 24 4.87 -2.46 18.43
C ARG A 24 4.91 -3.90 17.91
N LYS A 25 5.87 -4.22 17.02
CA LYS A 25 5.98 -5.53 16.35
C LYS A 25 4.73 -5.90 15.54
N ARG A 26 4.01 -4.90 15.03
CA ARG A 26 2.82 -5.05 14.18
C ARG A 26 2.92 -4.14 12.95
N PRO A 27 3.89 -4.34 12.04
CA PRO A 27 4.13 -3.46 10.90
C PRO A 27 3.10 -3.69 9.78
N THR A 28 1.82 -3.49 10.07
CA THR A 28 0.72 -3.66 9.12
C THR A 28 0.04 -2.32 8.83
N LEU A 29 -0.56 -2.19 7.65
CA LEU A 29 -1.35 -1.02 7.30
C LEU A 29 -2.55 -0.83 8.24
N GLY A 30 -3.10 -1.92 8.78
CA GLY A 30 -4.13 -1.86 9.80
C GLY A 30 -3.66 -1.26 11.12
N GLU A 31 -2.43 -1.53 11.55
CA GLU A 31 -1.86 -0.85 12.73
C GLU A 31 -1.57 0.63 12.44
N ILE A 32 -1.06 0.94 11.24
CA ILE A 32 -0.89 2.33 10.80
C ILE A 32 -2.22 3.07 10.79
N TYR A 33 -3.30 2.44 10.32
CA TYR A 33 -4.66 2.98 10.37
C TYR A 33 -5.10 3.24 11.82
N ARG A 34 -4.97 2.26 12.73
CA ARG A 34 -5.32 2.42 14.16
C ARG A 34 -4.56 3.56 14.83
N ILE A 35 -3.29 3.72 14.48
CA ILE A 35 -2.49 4.85 14.94
C ILE A 35 -3.07 6.13 14.29
N ALA A 36 -3.04 6.29 12.98
CA ALA A 36 -3.45 7.54 12.34
C ALA A 36 -4.91 7.98 12.62
N ALA A 37 -5.86 7.05 12.70
CA ALA A 37 -7.30 7.34 12.78
C ALA A 37 -7.84 7.64 14.20
N SER A 38 -6.97 7.79 15.21
CA SER A 38 -7.35 7.89 16.64
C SER A 38 -8.66 8.65 16.91
N GLY A 39 -9.58 7.97 17.61
CA GLY A 39 -10.82 8.56 18.10
C GLY A 39 -10.58 9.55 19.26
N GLY A 40 -11.51 10.48 19.47
CA GLY A 40 -11.44 11.45 20.56
C GLY A 40 -10.52 12.65 20.30
N ASN A 41 -9.74 13.06 21.31
CA ASN A 41 -8.87 14.24 21.24
C ASN A 41 -7.52 13.88 20.58
N LYS A 42 -7.43 14.12 19.25
CA LYS A 42 -6.25 13.80 18.42
C LYS A 42 -4.93 14.36 18.97
N GLN A 43 -4.94 15.58 19.52
CA GLN A 43 -3.73 16.20 20.06
C GLN A 43 -3.18 15.41 21.27
N LYS A 44 -4.06 15.00 22.19
CA LYS A 44 -3.67 14.19 23.35
C LYS A 44 -3.12 12.83 22.93
N GLU A 45 -3.77 12.18 21.96
CA GLU A 45 -3.33 10.89 21.41
C GLU A 45 -1.96 10.98 20.74
N TYR A 46 -1.73 12.00 19.89
CA TYR A 46 -0.41 12.21 19.29
C TYR A 46 0.66 12.59 20.30
N PHE A 47 0.31 13.34 21.36
CA PHE A 47 1.22 13.62 22.45
C PHE A 47 1.65 12.33 23.15
N ALA A 48 0.71 11.46 23.50
CA ALA A 48 0.99 10.16 24.12
C ALA A 48 1.89 9.28 23.24
N ARG A 49 1.63 9.23 21.93
CA ARG A 49 2.46 8.46 20.96
C ARG A 49 3.87 9.02 20.81
N GLY A 50 4.03 10.34 20.92
CA GLY A 50 5.35 10.97 20.97
C GLY A 50 6.16 10.57 22.21
N HIS A 51 5.49 10.22 23.31
CA HIS A 51 6.14 9.64 24.49
C HIS A 51 6.39 8.15 24.35
N GLU A 52 5.50 7.42 23.68
CA GLU A 52 5.61 5.98 23.44
C GLU A 52 6.74 5.61 22.45
N VAL A 53 6.90 6.40 21.38
CA VAL A 53 7.83 6.05 20.29
C VAL A 53 9.29 6.32 20.66
N ASP A 54 10.15 5.32 20.43
CA ASP A 54 11.58 5.40 20.68
C ASP A 54 12.32 6.12 19.54
N ASN A 55 11.82 6.00 18.31
CA ASN A 55 12.44 6.63 17.15
C ASN A 55 12.37 8.16 17.26
N ARG A 56 13.55 8.80 17.29
CA ARG A 56 13.68 10.26 17.44
C ARG A 56 12.94 11.06 16.36
N ALA A 57 12.93 10.60 15.12
CA ALA A 57 12.23 11.30 14.03
C ALA A 57 10.71 11.20 14.19
N ALA A 58 10.19 9.99 14.48
CA ALA A 58 8.77 9.79 14.76
C ALA A 58 8.31 10.62 15.97
N LYS A 59 9.13 10.69 17.02
CA LYS A 59 8.87 11.51 18.21
C LYS A 59 8.67 12.97 17.85
N LEU A 60 9.58 13.55 17.06
CA LEU A 60 9.46 14.94 16.60
C LEU A 60 8.20 15.17 15.77
N ILE A 61 7.83 14.22 14.91
CA ILE A 61 6.60 14.29 14.12
C ILE A 61 5.37 14.26 15.04
N PHE A 62 5.26 13.30 15.95
CA PHE A 62 4.13 13.20 16.87
C PHE A 62 4.02 14.43 17.79
N THR A 63 5.14 14.95 18.31
CA THR A 63 5.14 16.20 19.09
C THR A 63 4.65 17.40 18.26
N ARG A 64 5.06 17.50 16.99
CA ARG A 64 4.57 18.56 16.08
C ARG A 64 3.08 18.41 15.82
N LEU A 65 2.61 17.19 15.56
CA LEU A 65 1.20 16.89 15.36
C LEU A 65 0.37 17.21 16.61
N ALA A 66 0.86 16.87 17.81
CA ALA A 66 0.20 17.21 19.07
C ALA A 66 -0.01 18.72 19.28
N SER A 67 0.93 19.54 18.80
CA SER A 67 0.85 21.01 18.86
C SER A 67 0.11 21.63 17.67
N THR A 68 -0.33 20.84 16.69
CA THR A 68 -1.06 21.32 15.51
C THR A 68 -2.55 21.46 15.84
N ASN A 69 -3.22 22.48 15.31
CA ASN A 69 -4.66 22.68 15.53
C ASN A 69 -5.50 21.50 14.97
N ASN A 70 -6.67 21.27 15.57
CA ASN A 70 -7.51 20.12 15.24
C ASN A 70 -8.02 20.09 13.79
N ASP A 71 -8.26 21.25 13.17
CA ASP A 71 -8.75 21.34 11.79
C ASP A 71 -7.69 20.89 10.79
N THR A 72 -6.44 21.31 11.02
CA THR A 72 -5.28 20.92 10.19
C THR A 72 -4.96 19.44 10.41
N LEU A 73 -5.00 18.95 11.65
CA LEU A 73 -4.84 17.52 11.93
C LEU A 73 -5.90 16.68 11.25
N THR A 74 -7.16 17.12 11.29
CA THR A 74 -8.25 16.44 10.61
C THR A 74 -8.01 16.43 9.11
N SER A 75 -7.49 17.51 8.53
CA SER A 75 -7.12 17.56 7.12
C SER A 75 -6.00 16.57 6.75
N TYR A 76 -4.97 16.42 7.59
CA TYR A 76 -3.90 15.43 7.37
C TYR A 76 -4.41 14.00 7.45
N VAL A 77 -5.25 13.69 8.45
CA VAL A 77 -5.89 12.37 8.59
C VAL A 77 -6.80 12.10 7.39
N SER A 78 -7.67 13.04 7.02
CA SER A 78 -8.56 12.88 5.87
C SER A 78 -7.79 12.63 4.58
N LEU A 79 -6.69 13.36 4.35
CA LEU A 79 -5.84 13.12 3.19
C LEU A 79 -5.31 11.68 3.18
N LEU A 80 -4.79 11.21 4.31
CA LEU A 80 -4.26 9.85 4.43
C LEU A 80 -5.35 8.79 4.18
N MET A 81 -6.56 9.01 4.68
CA MET A 81 -7.71 8.13 4.44
C MET A 81 -8.09 8.10 2.96
N THR A 82 -8.25 9.28 2.33
CA THR A 82 -8.58 9.39 0.90
C THR A 82 -7.49 8.86 -0.02
N SER A 83 -6.26 8.68 0.48
CA SER A 83 -5.16 8.06 -0.26
C SER A 83 -5.23 6.53 -0.28
N GLY A 84 -6.24 5.93 0.35
CA GLY A 84 -6.53 4.48 0.32
C GLY A 84 -6.32 3.75 1.64
N LEU A 85 -5.91 4.43 2.72
CA LEU A 85 -5.79 3.81 4.04
C LEU A 85 -7.16 3.53 4.68
N ASP A 86 -8.22 4.18 4.19
CA ASP A 86 -9.60 4.01 4.65
C ASP A 86 -10.11 2.56 4.53
N GLN A 87 -9.54 1.77 3.61
CA GLN A 87 -9.88 0.36 3.42
C GLN A 87 -9.70 -0.46 4.72
N TRP A 88 -8.72 -0.12 5.56
CA TRP A 88 -8.46 -0.80 6.83
C TRP A 88 -9.47 -0.49 7.93
N GLN A 89 -10.46 0.37 7.67
CA GLN A 89 -11.66 0.46 8.50
C GLN A 89 -12.51 -0.83 8.41
N ASN A 90 -12.42 -1.58 7.30
CA ASN A 90 -13.11 -2.86 7.15
C ASN A 90 -12.35 -3.96 7.92
N PRO A 91 -12.95 -4.57 8.96
CA PRO A 91 -12.30 -5.61 9.75
C PRO A 91 -11.83 -6.82 8.91
N ALA A 92 -12.54 -7.15 7.84
CA ALA A 92 -12.17 -8.25 6.96
C ALA A 92 -10.86 -7.96 6.19
N ILE A 93 -10.61 -6.71 5.82
CA ILE A 93 -9.36 -6.31 5.15
C ILE A 93 -8.21 -6.25 6.16
N ASP A 94 -8.45 -5.69 7.35
CA ASP A 94 -7.45 -5.67 8.44
C ASP A 94 -7.03 -7.09 8.84
N GLU A 95 -7.98 -8.01 9.00
CA GLU A 95 -7.69 -9.41 9.30
C GLU A 95 -6.92 -10.10 8.17
N ALA A 96 -7.38 -9.97 6.93
CA ALA A 96 -6.74 -10.59 5.76
C ALA A 96 -5.31 -10.08 5.49
N THR A 97 -4.95 -8.91 6.02
CA THR A 97 -3.63 -8.28 5.85
C THR A 97 -2.83 -8.17 7.16
N ALA A 98 -3.29 -8.84 8.23
CA ALA A 98 -2.64 -8.79 9.54
C ALA A 98 -1.32 -9.57 9.56
N VAL A 99 -1.18 -10.58 8.71
CA VAL A 99 -0.01 -11.46 8.59
C VAL A 99 0.25 -11.79 7.12
N SER A 100 1.50 -12.12 6.80
CA SER A 100 1.88 -12.68 5.50
C SER A 100 2.75 -13.91 5.74
N ASP A 101 2.44 -14.99 5.04
CA ASP A 101 3.17 -16.26 5.07
C ASP A 101 4.07 -16.46 3.83
N PHE A 102 4.06 -15.51 2.89
CA PHE A 102 4.92 -15.47 1.72
C PHE A 102 5.67 -14.14 1.59
N ASP A 103 6.71 -14.14 0.75
CA ASP A 103 7.53 -12.98 0.44
C ASP A 103 7.87 -12.98 -1.06
N PHE A 104 7.41 -11.95 -1.79
CA PHE A 104 7.66 -11.81 -3.22
C PHE A 104 9.14 -11.77 -3.58
N ARG A 105 10.03 -11.32 -2.68
CA ARG A 105 11.49 -11.34 -2.92
C ARG A 105 12.03 -12.76 -3.08
N THR A 106 11.27 -13.77 -2.66
CA THR A 106 11.64 -15.19 -2.79
C THR A 106 10.97 -15.91 -3.96
N ILE A 107 10.08 -15.25 -4.70
CA ILE A 107 9.25 -15.87 -5.75
C ILE A 107 10.07 -16.47 -6.90
N ARG A 108 11.24 -15.89 -7.21
CA ARG A 108 12.17 -16.44 -8.22
C ARG A 108 13.07 -17.56 -7.69
N LYS A 109 13.17 -17.71 -6.36
CA LYS A 109 14.02 -18.70 -5.67
C LYS A 109 13.28 -19.98 -5.32
N LYS A 110 12.08 -19.83 -4.77
CA LYS A 110 11.21 -20.93 -4.33
C LYS A 110 9.91 -20.88 -5.12
N PRO A 111 9.49 -21.98 -5.75
CA PRO A 111 8.25 -21.99 -6.52
C PRO A 111 7.05 -21.96 -5.57
N PHE A 112 6.23 -20.93 -5.69
CA PHE A 112 4.90 -20.84 -5.09
C PHE A 112 3.97 -20.04 -5.99
N SER A 113 2.66 -20.13 -5.75
CA SER A 113 1.64 -19.40 -6.49
C SER A 113 0.76 -18.63 -5.52
N VAL A 114 0.44 -17.38 -5.89
CA VAL A 114 -0.45 -16.52 -5.10
C VAL A 114 -1.70 -16.26 -5.91
N TYR A 115 -2.85 -16.52 -5.30
CA TYR A 115 -4.16 -16.31 -5.91
C TYR A 115 -4.87 -15.15 -5.20
N LEU A 116 -5.06 -14.04 -5.91
CA LEU A 116 -5.84 -12.91 -5.42
C LEU A 116 -7.29 -13.05 -5.92
N VAL A 117 -8.15 -13.60 -5.06
CA VAL A 117 -9.57 -13.81 -5.39
C VAL A 117 -10.40 -12.68 -4.82
N VAL A 118 -11.03 -11.90 -5.69
CA VAL A 118 -11.91 -10.79 -5.32
C VAL A 118 -13.28 -11.03 -5.92
N GLN A 119 -14.33 -10.86 -5.12
CA GLN A 119 -15.70 -10.95 -5.63
C GLN A 119 -15.92 -9.86 -6.70
N PRO A 120 -16.60 -10.14 -7.82
CA PRO A 120 -16.76 -9.18 -8.92
C PRO A 120 -17.27 -7.79 -8.49
N LEU A 121 -18.22 -7.75 -7.54
CA LEU A 121 -18.78 -6.51 -7.00
C LEU A 121 -17.79 -5.72 -6.13
N MET A 122 -16.76 -6.38 -5.60
CA MET A 122 -15.74 -5.82 -4.71
C MET A 122 -14.48 -5.37 -5.45
N VAL A 123 -14.35 -5.64 -6.76
CA VAL A 123 -13.16 -5.27 -7.55
C VAL A 123 -12.92 -3.75 -7.53
N LYS A 124 -13.95 -2.94 -7.75
CA LYS A 124 -13.83 -1.47 -7.73
C LYS A 124 -13.49 -0.92 -6.34
N PRO A 125 -14.23 -1.28 -5.26
CA PRO A 125 -13.86 -0.87 -3.91
C PRO A 125 -12.43 -1.26 -3.50
N LEU A 126 -12.01 -2.48 -3.86
CA LEU A 126 -10.68 -3.00 -3.49
C LEU A 126 -9.57 -2.64 -4.48
N ALA A 127 -9.86 -1.85 -5.51
CA ALA A 127 -8.86 -1.45 -6.50
C ALA A 127 -7.58 -0.84 -5.87
N PRO A 128 -7.64 -0.01 -4.80
CA PRO A 128 -6.43 0.45 -4.09
C PRO A 128 -5.60 -0.70 -3.51
N LEU A 129 -6.24 -1.69 -2.87
CA LEU A 129 -5.56 -2.86 -2.30
C LEU A 129 -4.95 -3.75 -3.38
N ILE A 130 -5.67 -3.97 -4.47
CA ILE A 130 -5.19 -4.73 -5.62
C ILE A 130 -3.98 -4.02 -6.25
N ARG A 131 -4.05 -2.70 -6.43
CA ARG A 131 -2.91 -1.91 -6.90
C ARG A 131 -1.71 -2.00 -5.97
N LEU A 132 -1.92 -1.94 -4.66
CA LEU A 132 -0.84 -2.09 -3.68
C LEU A 132 -0.18 -3.47 -3.79
N PHE A 133 -0.96 -4.54 -3.88
CA PHE A 133 -0.47 -5.91 -4.04
C PHE A 133 0.43 -6.06 -5.28
N PHE A 134 -0.02 -5.56 -6.43
CA PHE A 134 0.81 -5.59 -7.64
C PHE A 134 2.01 -4.66 -7.56
N SER A 135 1.88 -3.51 -6.90
CA SER A 135 3.01 -2.60 -6.69
C SER A 135 4.11 -3.27 -5.86
N ASP A 136 3.74 -4.00 -4.81
CA ASP A 136 4.68 -4.74 -3.97
C ASP A 136 5.35 -5.89 -4.74
N LEU A 137 4.57 -6.69 -5.48
CA LEU A 137 5.12 -7.74 -6.35
C LEU A 137 6.13 -7.19 -7.37
N LEU A 138 5.74 -6.15 -8.11
CA LEU A 138 6.59 -5.56 -9.15
C LEU A 138 7.84 -4.92 -8.55
N SER A 139 7.70 -4.22 -7.42
CA SER A 139 8.83 -3.62 -6.69
C SER A 139 9.81 -4.69 -6.20
N ALA A 140 9.31 -5.79 -5.63
CA ALA A 140 10.15 -6.90 -5.18
C ALA A 140 10.89 -7.59 -6.33
N MET A 141 10.26 -7.69 -7.52
CA MET A 141 10.91 -8.25 -8.70
C MET A 141 12.00 -7.35 -9.30
N GLN A 142 11.80 -6.03 -9.20
CA GLN A 142 12.69 -4.98 -9.73
C GLN A 142 13.79 -4.56 -8.74
N GLU A 143 13.74 -5.02 -7.47
CA GLU A 143 14.74 -4.69 -6.44
C GLU A 143 16.17 -5.06 -6.86
N LYS A 144 16.32 -6.13 -7.65
CA LYS A 144 17.59 -6.57 -8.23
C LYS A 144 17.41 -7.44 -9.48
N ASP A 145 18.45 -7.48 -10.30
CA ASP A 145 18.52 -8.41 -11.42
C ASP A 145 18.46 -9.88 -10.98
N PRO A 146 17.86 -10.79 -11.77
CA PRO A 146 17.80 -12.20 -11.46
C PRO A 146 19.19 -12.84 -11.34
N GLY A 147 19.47 -13.44 -10.18
CA GLY A 147 20.71 -14.15 -9.92
C GLY A 147 20.73 -15.61 -10.40
N PRO A 148 21.89 -16.30 -10.34
CA PRO A 148 21.98 -17.74 -10.61
C PRO A 148 21.13 -18.61 -9.67
N ASP A 149 20.85 -18.12 -8.46
CA ASP A 149 20.02 -18.76 -7.44
C ASP A 149 18.51 -18.48 -7.60
N GLU A 150 18.13 -17.80 -8.68
CA GLU A 150 16.75 -17.40 -9.02
C GLU A 150 16.30 -18.05 -10.35
N PRO A 151 16.15 -19.39 -10.39
CA PRO A 151 15.88 -20.11 -11.64
C PRO A 151 14.45 -19.94 -12.15
N TRP A 152 13.49 -19.52 -11.31
CA TRP A 152 12.08 -19.53 -11.64
C TRP A 152 11.63 -18.21 -12.28
N PRO A 153 11.07 -18.24 -13.51
CA PRO A 153 10.36 -17.09 -14.06
C PRO A 153 9.02 -16.88 -13.34
N VAL A 154 8.54 -15.64 -13.33
CA VAL A 154 7.28 -15.27 -12.68
C VAL A 154 6.23 -14.97 -13.72
N MET A 155 5.08 -15.65 -13.65
CA MET A 155 3.92 -15.35 -14.48
C MET A 155 2.90 -14.55 -13.64
N ILE A 156 2.52 -13.39 -14.15
CA ILE A 156 1.46 -12.54 -13.61
C ILE A 156 0.26 -12.67 -14.55
N MET A 157 -0.86 -13.18 -14.04
CA MET A 157 -2.09 -13.30 -14.81
C MET A 157 -3.13 -12.33 -14.25
N LEU A 158 -3.64 -11.45 -15.11
CA LEU A 158 -4.67 -10.48 -14.78
C LEU A 158 -5.94 -10.84 -15.55
N ASP A 159 -6.94 -11.36 -14.86
CA ASP A 159 -8.29 -11.53 -15.41
C ASP A 159 -9.10 -10.24 -15.20
N GLU A 160 -10.03 -9.96 -16.12
CA GLU A 160 -10.90 -8.79 -16.11
C GLU A 160 -10.15 -7.47 -15.83
N PHE A 161 -8.97 -7.29 -16.45
CA PHE A 161 -8.12 -6.12 -16.23
C PHE A 161 -8.86 -4.79 -16.40
N ASN A 162 -9.87 -4.78 -17.27
CA ASN A 162 -10.70 -3.62 -17.48
C ASN A 162 -11.51 -3.16 -16.24
N ARG A 163 -11.81 -4.08 -15.31
CA ARG A 163 -12.53 -3.75 -14.07
C ARG A 163 -11.63 -3.13 -13.00
N LEU A 164 -10.32 -3.35 -13.07
CA LEU A 164 -9.33 -2.79 -12.15
C LEU A 164 -9.12 -1.28 -12.36
N GLY A 165 -9.57 -0.75 -13.51
CA GLY A 165 -9.34 0.63 -13.91
C GLY A 165 -7.87 0.87 -14.25
N LYS A 166 -7.44 2.13 -14.25
CA LYS A 166 -6.05 2.49 -14.57
C LYS A 166 -5.08 1.90 -13.53
N MET A 167 -4.19 1.04 -14.01
CA MET A 167 -3.01 0.55 -13.30
C MET A 167 -1.73 1.01 -14.02
N PRO A 168 -1.27 2.25 -13.80
CA PRO A 168 -0.07 2.78 -14.45
C PRO A 168 1.16 1.91 -14.19
N ILE A 169 1.34 1.46 -12.93
CA ILE A 169 2.50 0.64 -12.56
C ILE A 169 2.59 -0.68 -13.33
N VAL A 170 1.46 -1.31 -13.64
CA VAL A 170 1.45 -2.54 -14.44
C VAL A 170 1.90 -2.21 -15.86
N VAL A 171 1.34 -1.17 -16.47
CA VAL A 171 1.66 -0.75 -17.85
C VAL A 171 3.11 -0.32 -18.00
N GLU A 172 3.61 0.52 -17.10
CA GLU A 172 5.02 0.93 -17.05
C GLU A 172 5.96 -0.27 -16.85
N SER A 173 5.51 -1.27 -16.09
CA SER A 173 6.33 -2.47 -15.83
C SER A 173 6.37 -3.45 -17.00
N ILE A 174 5.46 -3.39 -17.98
CA ILE A 174 5.46 -4.31 -19.14
C ILE A 174 6.80 -4.27 -19.88
N GLU A 175 7.36 -3.07 -20.05
CA GLU A 175 8.62 -2.87 -20.78
C GLU A 175 9.82 -3.45 -20.02
N THR A 176 9.80 -3.41 -18.69
CA THR A 176 10.94 -3.78 -17.83
C THR A 176 10.86 -5.21 -17.31
N LEU A 177 9.66 -5.77 -17.17
CA LEU A 177 9.40 -7.10 -16.58
C LEU A 177 10.22 -8.22 -17.22
N ARG A 178 10.43 -8.16 -18.55
CA ARG A 178 11.17 -9.19 -19.28
C ARG A 178 12.61 -9.33 -18.80
N THR A 179 13.28 -8.22 -18.47
CA THR A 179 14.65 -8.22 -17.93
C THR A 179 14.71 -8.90 -16.56
N TYR A 180 13.64 -8.79 -15.78
CA TYR A 180 13.50 -9.38 -14.44
C TYR A 180 12.89 -10.80 -14.44
N ARG A 181 12.83 -11.48 -15.60
CA ARG A 181 12.19 -12.80 -15.79
C ARG A 181 10.70 -12.84 -15.42
N GLY A 182 10.02 -11.70 -15.58
CA GLY A 182 8.59 -11.57 -15.44
C GLY A 182 7.86 -11.71 -16.76
N HIS A 183 6.71 -12.36 -16.72
CA HIS A 183 5.76 -12.47 -17.82
C HIS A 183 4.41 -11.95 -17.35
N LEU A 184 3.75 -11.14 -18.19
CA LEU A 184 2.40 -10.65 -17.94
C LEU A 184 1.46 -11.22 -18.98
N ALA A 185 0.37 -11.83 -18.52
CA ALA A 185 -0.76 -12.24 -19.35
C ALA A 185 -2.01 -11.47 -18.89
N VAL A 186 -2.59 -10.69 -19.80
CA VAL A 186 -3.83 -9.95 -19.55
C VAL A 186 -4.96 -10.65 -20.30
N VAL A 187 -6.01 -11.02 -19.57
CA VAL A 187 -7.24 -11.57 -20.11
C VAL A 187 -8.30 -10.47 -20.06
N THR A 188 -8.84 -10.12 -21.22
CA THR A 188 -9.91 -9.13 -21.38
C THR A 188 -11.01 -9.70 -22.26
N GLN A 189 -12.25 -9.27 -22.04
CA GLN A 189 -13.40 -9.67 -22.87
C GLN A 189 -13.35 -9.01 -24.25
N THR A 190 -12.84 -7.78 -24.35
CA THR A 190 -12.75 -7.04 -25.62
C THR A 190 -11.51 -6.15 -25.66
N ILE A 191 -10.96 -5.93 -26.87
CA ILE A 191 -9.83 -5.02 -27.10
C ILE A 191 -10.21 -3.55 -26.82
N PRO A 192 -11.39 -3.04 -27.21
CA PRO A 192 -11.81 -1.66 -26.91
C PRO A 192 -11.87 -1.33 -25.41
N ALA A 193 -12.14 -2.32 -24.55
CA ALA A 193 -12.15 -2.10 -23.10
C ALA A 193 -10.76 -1.78 -22.53
N LEU A 194 -9.68 -2.13 -23.25
CA LEU A 194 -8.33 -1.70 -22.91
C LEU A 194 -8.07 -0.26 -23.37
N ASP A 195 -8.48 0.08 -24.59
CA ASP A 195 -8.42 1.46 -25.14
C ASP A 195 -9.17 2.46 -24.27
N GLU A 196 -10.36 2.11 -23.78
CA GLU A 196 -11.16 3.01 -22.92
C GLU A 196 -10.44 3.37 -21.60
N ILE A 197 -9.54 2.51 -21.14
CA ILE A 197 -8.81 2.70 -19.88
C ILE A 197 -7.48 3.40 -20.12
N TYR A 198 -6.81 3.15 -21.23
CA TYR A 198 -5.44 3.63 -21.47
C TYR A 198 -5.32 4.72 -22.54
N GLY A 199 -6.34 4.89 -23.38
CA GLY A 199 -6.43 5.93 -24.41
C GLY A 199 -6.03 5.45 -25.79
#